data_AF-A0A535VYX4-F1
#
_entry.id   AF-A0A535VYX4-F1
#
_cell.length_a   1.000
_cell.length_b   1.000
_cell.length_c   1.000
_cell.angle_alpha   90.00
_cell.angle_beta   90.00
_cell.angle_gamma   90.00
#
_symmetry.space_group_name_H-M   'P 1'
#
loop_
_entity.id
_entity.type
_entity.pdbx_description
1 polymer ?
#
loop_
_entity_poly.entity_id
_entity_poly.type
_entity_poly.pdbx_seq_one_letter_code
_entity_poly.pdbx_strand_id
1 'polypeptide(L)'
;MTTPNIELHIEELVLHGFAPGDRYSIGAAVERELTRLFGEQGIPPSLMSGGEIARLNGGSFTVAHGSKAEVIGTQVAQSVYGGMKG
;
A
#
# COMPACT_ATOMS: atom_id res chain seq x y z
N MET A 1 11.72 -22.17 10.25
CA MET A 1 10.42 -21.56 9.90
C MET A 1 10.55 -21.02 8.49
N THR A 2 9.74 -21.47 7.55
CA THR A 2 9.79 -21.02 6.16
C THR A 2 9.18 -19.63 6.09
N THR A 3 9.94 -18.62 5.65
CA THR A 3 9.37 -17.29 5.39
C THR A 3 8.41 -17.43 4.21
N PRO A 4 7.11 -17.11 4.37
CA PRO A 4 6.18 -17.19 3.27
C PRO A 4 6.59 -16.19 2.19
N ASN A 5 6.65 -16.65 0.94
CA ASN A 5 6.93 -15.80 -0.21
C ASN A 5 5.61 -15.28 -0.78
N ILE A 6 5.52 -13.97 -1.00
CA ILE A 6 4.34 -13.32 -1.56
C ILE A 6 4.76 -12.42 -2.72
N GLU A 7 3.99 -12.51 -3.81
CA GLU A 7 4.05 -11.57 -4.92
C GLU A 7 2.75 -10.78 -4.90
N LEU A 8 2.84 -9.48 -4.57
CA LEU A 8 1.68 -8.59 -4.56
C LEU A 8 1.67 -7.81 -5.87
N HIS A 9 0.67 -8.05 -6.69
CA HIS A 9 0.40 -7.27 -7.89
C HIS A 9 -0.79 -6.34 -7.64
N ILE A 10 -0.60 -5.04 -7.87
CA ILE A 10 -1.64 -4.02 -7.78
C ILE A 10 -1.90 -3.52 -9.19
N GLU A 11 -3.03 -3.92 -9.77
CA GLU A 11 -3.40 -3.51 -11.12
C GLU A 11 -3.57 -1.99 -11.23
N GLU A 12 -4.29 -1.39 -10.27
CA GLU A 12 -4.54 0.04 -10.25
C GLU A 12 -4.54 0.58 -8.82
N LEU A 13 -3.78 1.67 -8.62
CA LEU A 13 -3.81 2.48 -7.41
C LEU A 13 -4.44 3.82 -7.73
N VAL A 14 -5.73 3.96 -7.43
CA VAL A 14 -6.49 5.20 -7.69
C VAL A 14 -6.32 6.16 -6.52
N LEU A 15 -5.62 7.28 -6.76
CA LEU A 15 -5.46 8.37 -5.81
C LEU A 15 -6.09 9.65 -6.37
N HIS A 16 -7.00 10.24 -5.61
CA HIS A 16 -7.64 11.51 -5.97
C HIS A 16 -6.96 12.68 -5.25
N GLY A 17 -6.94 13.86 -5.89
CA GLY A 17 -6.44 15.09 -5.27
C GLY A 17 -4.92 15.31 -5.36
N PHE A 18 -4.19 14.48 -6.10
CA PHE A 18 -2.74 14.64 -6.33
C PHE A 18 -2.44 15.10 -7.76
N ALA A 19 -1.32 15.79 -7.93
CA ALA A 19 -0.87 16.21 -9.26
C ALA A 19 -0.44 14.97 -10.07
N PRO A 20 -0.74 14.91 -11.39
CA PRO A 20 -0.34 13.77 -12.22
C PRO A 20 1.18 13.49 -12.23
N GLY A 21 2.01 14.51 -11.99
CA GLY A 21 3.46 14.40 -11.92
C GLY A 21 3.97 13.62 -10.69
N ASP A 22 3.19 13.56 -9.60
CA ASP A 22 3.61 12.90 -8.36
C ASP A 22 3.40 11.38 -8.39
N ARG A 23 2.67 10.87 -9.40
CA ARG A 23 2.22 9.47 -9.45
C ARG A 23 3.36 8.45 -9.30
N TYR A 24 4.50 8.69 -9.95
CA TYR A 24 5.63 7.76 -9.91
C TYR A 24 6.33 7.78 -8.56
N SER A 25 6.54 8.97 -8.00
CA SER A 25 7.19 9.14 -6.70
C SER A 25 6.34 8.57 -5.56
N ILE A 26 5.02 8.77 -5.62
CA ILE A 26 4.08 8.17 -4.67
C ILE A 26 4.06 6.65 -4.83
N GLY A 27 3.96 6.13 -6.06
CA GLY A 27 3.96 4.70 -6.34
C GLY A 27 5.21 3.99 -5.82
N ALA A 28 6.40 4.54 -6.09
CA ALA A 28 7.66 4.00 -5.59
C ALA A 28 7.75 4.01 -4.06
N ALA A 29 7.17 5.03 -3.41
CA ALA A 29 7.10 5.09 -1.96
C ALA A 29 6.10 4.07 -1.37
N VAL A 30 4.98 3.83 -2.05
CA VAL A 30 4.01 2.78 -1.67
C VAL A 30 4.66 1.41 -1.73
N GLU A 31 5.32 1.06 -2.83
CA GLU A 31 5.98 -0.23 -3.02
C GLU A 31 7.02 -0.50 -1.91
N ARG A 32 7.89 0.48 -1.66
CA ARG A 32 8.91 0.39 -0.61
C ARG A 32 8.29 0.20 0.78
N GLU A 33 7.24 0.95 1.11
CA GLU A 33 6.61 0.85 2.42
C GLU A 33 5.84 -0.46 2.58
N LEU A 34 5.12 -0.93 1.56
CA LEU A 34 4.47 -2.24 1.59
C LEU A 34 5.48 -3.36 1.79
N THR A 35 6.61 -3.32 1.07
CA THR A 35 7.72 -4.27 1.25
C THR A 35 8.19 -4.31 2.70
N ARG A 36 8.38 -3.14 3.32
CA ARG A 36 8.75 -3.01 4.73
C ARG A 36 7.67 -3.58 5.66
N LEU A 37 6.40 -3.25 5.43
CA LEU A 37 5.27 -3.70 6.25
C LEU A 37 5.10 -5.23 6.20
N PHE A 38 5.19 -5.84 5.03
CA PHE A 38 5.16 -7.31 4.90
C PHE A 38 6.37 -7.96 5.57
N GLY A 39 7.56 -7.37 5.43
CA GLY A 39 8.78 -7.88 6.06
C GLY A 39 8.78 -7.80 7.59
N GLU A 40 8.23 -6.72 8.15
CA GLU A 40 8.22 -6.50 9.60
C GLU A 40 6.98 -7.06 10.32
N GLN A 41 5.81 -6.98 9.69
CA GLN A 41 4.53 -7.33 10.30
C GLN A 41 3.91 -8.62 9.73
N GLY A 42 4.53 -9.20 8.71
CA GLY A 42 4.08 -10.44 8.08
C GLY A 42 2.98 -10.25 7.04
N ILE A 43 2.41 -11.37 6.59
CA ILE A 43 1.32 -11.38 5.60
C ILE A 43 -0.02 -11.31 6.33
N PRO A 44 -0.90 -10.35 6.02
CA PRO A 44 -2.25 -10.28 6.58
C PRO A 44 -3.06 -11.56 6.30
N PRO A 45 -3.94 -11.97 7.23
CA PRO A 45 -4.75 -13.20 7.08
C PRO A 45 -5.56 -13.25 5.78
N SER A 46 -6.06 -12.10 5.30
CA SER A 46 -6.81 -12.00 4.04
C SER A 46 -6.01 -12.44 2.80
N LEU A 47 -4.68 -12.35 2.85
CA LEU A 47 -3.78 -12.74 1.77
C LEU A 47 -3.16 -14.12 1.98
N MET A 48 -3.29 -14.72 3.17
CA MET A 48 -2.68 -16.03 3.47
C MET A 48 -3.31 -17.18 2.67
N SER A 49 -4.58 -17.06 2.28
CA SER A 49 -5.25 -18.03 1.42
C SER A 49 -4.86 -17.88 -0.05
N GLY A 50 -4.13 -16.82 -0.41
CA GLY A 50 -3.94 -16.38 -1.78
C GLY A 50 -5.25 -15.93 -2.44
N GLY A 51 -5.15 -15.57 -3.71
CA GLY A 51 -6.31 -15.19 -4.53
C GLY A 51 -6.38 -13.70 -4.86
N GLU A 52 -7.47 -13.32 -5.50
CA GLU A 52 -7.72 -11.97 -5.99
C GLU A 52 -8.61 -11.19 -5.01
N ILE A 53 -8.18 -9.98 -4.65
CA ILE A 53 -9.05 -9.03 -3.97
C ILE A 53 -9.65 -8.11 -5.04
N ALA A 54 -10.89 -8.39 -5.45
CA ALA A 54 -11.56 -7.65 -6.52
C ALA A 54 -11.67 -6.14 -6.23
N ARG A 55 -11.79 -5.76 -4.95
CA ARG A 55 -11.71 -4.37 -4.51
C ARG A 55 -11.27 -4.28 -3.06
N LEU A 56 -10.25 -3.48 -2.82
CA LEU A 56 -9.82 -3.10 -1.47
C LEU A 56 -10.16 -1.64 -1.22
N ASN A 57 -10.85 -1.35 -0.12
CA ASN A 57 -10.96 0.01 0.38
C ASN A 57 -9.84 0.25 1.40
N GLY A 58 -8.76 0.92 1.00
CA GLY A 58 -7.65 1.30 1.88
C GLY A 58 -8.02 2.38 2.92
N GLY A 59 -9.25 2.89 2.88
CA GLY A 59 -9.72 3.95 3.76
C GLY A 59 -9.28 5.35 3.33
N SER A 60 -9.40 6.28 4.26
CA SER A 60 -9.02 7.69 4.08
C SER A 60 -7.83 8.03 4.95
N PHE A 61 -6.95 8.89 4.45
CA PHE A 61 -5.82 9.43 5.19
C PHE A 61 -5.75 10.95 4.98
N THR A 62 -5.12 11.64 5.93
CA THR A 62 -4.96 13.10 5.87
C THR A 62 -3.49 13.43 5.63
N VAL A 63 -3.25 14.16 4.54
CA VAL A 63 -1.92 14.63 4.17
C VAL A 63 -1.81 16.12 4.48
N ALA A 64 -0.73 16.52 5.13
CA ALA A 64 -0.44 17.95 5.31
C ALA A 64 -0.13 18.60 3.96
N HIS A 65 -0.56 19.84 3.76
CA HIS A 65 -0.27 20.58 2.54
C HIS A 65 1.26 20.68 2.32
N GLY A 66 1.71 20.44 1.09
CA GLY A 66 3.14 20.44 0.74
C GLY A 66 3.93 19.21 1.23
N SER A 67 3.25 18.15 1.71
CA SER A 67 3.93 16.88 2.03
C SER A 67 4.64 16.32 0.80
N LYS A 68 5.82 15.75 1.02
CA LYS A 68 6.56 15.09 -0.05
C LYS A 68 5.87 13.79 -0.47
N ALA A 69 6.07 13.40 -1.72
CA ALA A 69 5.53 12.17 -2.29
C ALA A 69 5.88 10.92 -1.47
N GLU A 70 7.05 10.89 -0.81
CA GLU A 70 7.45 9.76 0.03
C GLU A 70 6.56 9.61 1.26
N VAL A 71 6.21 10.72 1.91
CA VAL A 71 5.33 10.72 3.08
C VAL A 71 3.92 10.29 2.69
N ILE A 72 3.45 10.79 1.53
CA ILE A 72 2.16 10.40 0.96
C ILE A 72 2.12 8.91 0.67
N GLY A 73 3.12 8.38 -0.03
CA GLY A 73 3.17 6.96 -0.38
C GLY A 73 3.26 6.05 0.85
N THR A 74 3.98 6.46 1.89
CA THR A 74 4.00 5.74 3.17
C THR A 74 2.61 5.67 3.80
N GLN A 75 1.87 6.79 3.85
CA GLN A 75 0.51 6.79 4.40
C GLN A 75 -0.44 5.92 3.57
N VAL A 76 -0.37 6.01 2.24
CA VAL A 76 -1.16 5.16 1.33
C VAL A 76 -0.88 3.68 1.58
N ALA A 77 0.39 3.27 1.67
CA ALA A 77 0.77 1.89 1.94
C ALA A 77 0.26 1.38 3.29
N GLN A 78 0.33 2.22 4.33
CA GLN A 78 -0.21 1.88 5.66
C GLN A 78 -1.73 1.70 5.64
N SER A 79 -2.43 2.58 4.91
CA SER A 79 -3.88 2.48 4.65
C SER A 79 -4.25 1.20 3.92
N VAL A 80 -3.56 0.88 2.82
CA VAL A 80 -3.74 -0.35 2.03
C VAL A 80 -3.49 -1.59 2.89
N TYR A 81 -2.34 -1.65 3.57
CA TYR A 81 -1.97 -2.77 4.43
C TYR A 81 -2.93 -2.95 5.61
N GLY A 82 -3.42 -1.84 6.18
CA GLY A 82 -4.46 -1.84 7.21
C GLY A 82 -5.77 -2.42 6.70
N GLY A 83 -6.24 -2.00 5.52
CA GLY A 83 -7.43 -2.56 4.89
C GLY A 83 -7.32 -4.05 4.57
N MET A 84 -6.11 -4.57 4.35
CA MET A 84 -5.89 -6.02 4.20
C MET A 84 -6.03 -6.77 5.53
N LYS A 85 -5.88 -6.12 6.69
CA LYS A 85 -6.05 -6.80 7.98
C LYS A 85 -7.52 -6.98 8.37
N GLY A 86 -8.43 -6.13 7.89
CA GLY A 86 -9.87 -6.21 8.17
C GLY A 86 -10.57 -4.86 8.10
#